data_AF-A0A0F7M536-F1
#
_entry.id   AF-A0A0F7M536-F1
#
_cell.length_a   1.000
_cell.length_b   1.000
_cell.length_c   1.000
_cell.angle_alpha   90.00
_cell.angle_beta   90.00
_cell.angle_gamma   90.00
#
_symmetry.space_group_name_H-M   'P 1'
#
loop_
_entity.id
_entity.type
_entity.pdbx_description
1 polymer ?
#
loop_
_entity_poly.entity_id
_entity_poly.type
_entity_poly.pdbx_seq_one_letter_code
_entity_poly.pdbx_strand_id
1 'polypeptide(L)'
;MTHRYYYIDSSGPDTNLQLYSLQQAKLYWSALEKDLAENDQVEHFHERCVFIICTMGLSVSQLLGQNIMEPSERVPSPSMIFKSLINKHKLEGSLKEQFREFINTYDHCRHFGLTNDGSRHWEVSQVTLEKTRKMYKFGLLVWETVIGIFRKEPGSELDDLDLEGIENEI
;
A
#
# COMPACT_ATOMS: atom_id res chain seq x y z
N MET A 1 0.23 -24.92 -15.13
CA MET A 1 0.60 -24.62 -13.73
C MET A 1 -0.16 -23.37 -13.35
N THR A 2 -1.00 -23.46 -12.34
CA THR A 2 -1.73 -22.32 -11.79
C THR A 2 -0.78 -21.51 -10.91
N HIS A 3 -0.73 -20.19 -11.10
CA HIS A 3 0.13 -19.31 -10.31
C HIS A 3 -0.77 -18.54 -9.33
N ARG A 4 -0.61 -18.81 -8.03
CA ARG A 4 -1.38 -18.14 -6.97
C ARG A 4 -0.62 -16.88 -6.56
N TYR A 5 -1.12 -15.73 -6.99
CA TYR A 5 -0.56 -14.41 -6.65
C TYR A 5 -0.98 -13.93 -5.24
N TYR A 6 -1.93 -14.61 -4.60
CA TYR A 6 -2.45 -14.28 -3.28
C TYR A 6 -3.25 -15.45 -2.69
N TYR A 7 -3.44 -15.43 -1.36
CA TYR A 7 -4.33 -16.32 -0.63
C TYR A 7 -5.54 -15.50 -0.17
N ILE A 8 -6.76 -15.84 -0.60
CA ILE A 8 -7.99 -15.11 -0.24
C ILE A 8 -8.33 -15.28 1.26
N ASP A 9 -7.81 -16.35 1.88
CA ASP A 9 -8.10 -16.68 3.27
C ASP A 9 -7.16 -15.96 4.24
N SER A 10 -7.72 -15.12 5.11
CA SER A 10 -7.04 -14.46 6.24
C SER A 10 -7.31 -15.15 7.59
N SER A 11 -8.09 -16.25 7.61
CA SER A 11 -8.54 -16.96 8.81
C SER A 11 -7.58 -18.05 9.31
N GLY A 12 -6.38 -18.15 8.74
CA GLY A 12 -5.35 -19.12 9.09
C GLY A 12 -4.05 -18.53 9.68
N PRO A 13 -3.09 -19.39 10.10
CA PRO A 13 -1.75 -18.98 10.55
C PRO A 13 -0.90 -18.32 9.45
N ASP A 14 -1.29 -18.47 8.19
CA ASP A 14 -0.70 -17.82 7.02
C ASP A 14 -1.49 -16.54 6.68
N THR A 15 -1.29 -15.49 7.47
CA THR A 15 -1.98 -14.22 7.24
C THR A 15 -1.55 -13.59 5.93
N ASN A 16 -2.50 -13.35 5.02
CA ASN A 16 -2.27 -12.52 3.83
C ASN A 16 -2.03 -11.05 4.25
N LEU A 17 -0.78 -10.74 4.59
CA LEU A 17 -0.40 -9.44 5.14
C LEU A 17 -0.64 -8.28 4.18
N GLN A 18 -0.54 -8.50 2.86
CA GLN A 18 -0.84 -7.47 1.85
C GLN A 18 -2.33 -7.07 1.91
N LEU A 19 -3.25 -8.03 1.99
CA LEU A 19 -4.70 -7.77 2.05
C LEU A 19 -5.12 -7.24 3.41
N TYR A 20 -4.64 -7.85 4.50
CA TYR A 20 -4.92 -7.36 5.84
C TYR A 20 -4.50 -5.88 6.01
N SER A 21 -3.30 -5.53 5.53
CA SER A 21 -2.82 -4.15 5.62
C SER A 21 -3.63 -3.19 4.73
N LEU A 22 -4.11 -3.65 3.56
CA LEU A 22 -5.01 -2.87 2.71
C LEU A 22 -6.34 -2.62 3.42
N GLN A 23 -6.94 -3.66 4.00
CA GLN A 23 -8.19 -3.60 4.74
C GLN A 23 -8.10 -2.62 5.91
N GLN A 24 -7.03 -2.70 6.71
CA GLN A 24 -6.80 -1.75 7.80
C GLN A 24 -6.64 -0.31 7.30
N ALA A 25 -5.94 -0.09 6.18
CA ALA A 25 -5.83 1.26 5.61
C ALA A 25 -7.20 1.83 5.21
N LYS A 26 -8.06 1.02 4.58
CA LYS A 26 -9.41 1.42 4.17
C LYS A 26 -10.32 1.70 5.36
N LEU A 27 -10.36 0.81 6.36
CA LEU A 27 -11.16 0.99 7.58
C LEU A 27 -10.79 2.29 8.32
N TYR A 28 -9.49 2.53 8.51
CA TYR A 28 -9.03 3.73 9.22
C TYR A 28 -9.22 5.01 8.40
N TRP A 29 -9.09 4.94 7.07
CA TRP A 29 -9.41 6.06 6.19
C TRP A 29 -10.90 6.43 6.28
N SER A 30 -11.80 5.46 6.12
CA SER A 30 -13.25 5.68 6.20
C SER A 30 -13.68 6.20 7.57
N ALA A 31 -13.12 5.66 8.65
CA ALA A 31 -13.36 6.17 10.00
C ALA A 31 -12.87 7.62 10.18
N LEU A 32 -11.71 7.96 9.62
CA LEU A 32 -11.16 9.32 9.70
C LEU A 32 -12.02 10.32 8.92
N GLU A 33 -12.49 9.95 7.72
CA GLU A 33 -13.39 10.80 6.95
C GLU A 33 -14.72 11.03 7.66
N LYS A 34 -15.28 9.99 8.30
CA LYS A 34 -16.49 10.12 9.11
C LYS A 34 -16.28 11.07 10.28
N ASP A 35 -15.21 10.90 11.07
CA ASP A 35 -14.97 11.72 12.25
C ASP A 35 -14.74 13.19 11.88
N LEU A 36 -14.06 13.46 10.76
CA LEU A 36 -13.85 14.82 10.22
C LEU A 36 -15.15 15.46 9.71
N ALA A 37 -16.15 14.68 9.33
CA ALA A 37 -17.45 15.19 8.91
C ALA A 37 -18.37 15.49 10.10
N GLU A 38 -18.20 14.76 11.21
CA GLU A 38 -19.07 14.83 12.38
C GLU A 38 -18.51 15.75 13.49
N ASN A 39 -17.20 16.04 13.50
CA ASN A 39 -16.53 16.74 14.60
C ASN A 39 -15.56 17.83 14.12
N ASP A 40 -15.46 18.92 14.89
CA ASP A 40 -14.48 20.00 14.65
C ASP A 40 -13.04 19.62 15.04
N GLN A 41 -12.89 18.65 15.95
CA GLN A 41 -11.60 18.10 16.37
C GLN A 41 -11.65 16.57 16.35
N VAL A 42 -10.59 15.98 15.82
CA VAL A 42 -10.44 14.52 15.74
C VAL A 42 -9.32 14.08 16.67
N GLU A 43 -9.65 13.17 17.59
CA GLU A 43 -8.68 12.58 18.51
C GLU A 43 -7.62 11.79 17.74
N HIS A 44 -6.36 11.91 18.17
CA HIS A 44 -5.21 11.23 17.57
C HIS A 44 -5.10 11.42 16.05
N PHE A 45 -5.53 12.58 15.54
CA PHE A 45 -5.59 12.87 14.10
C PHE A 45 -4.28 12.55 13.37
N HIS A 46 -3.15 12.95 13.96
CA HIS A 46 -1.83 12.76 13.35
C HIS A 46 -1.42 11.29 13.33
N GLU A 47 -1.60 10.58 14.44
CA GLU A 47 -1.30 9.16 14.59
C GLU A 47 -2.13 8.32 13.63
N ARG A 48 -3.41 8.66 13.44
CA ARG A 48 -4.29 8.01 12.45
C ARG A 48 -3.81 8.24 11.03
N CYS A 49 -3.39 9.46 10.71
CA CYS A 49 -2.80 9.77 9.41
C CYS A 49 -1.53 8.96 9.13
N VAL A 50 -0.63 8.86 10.11
CA VAL A 50 0.59 8.05 10.04
C VAL A 50 0.24 6.56 9.90
N PHE A 51 -0.72 6.07 10.68
CA PHE A 51 -1.16 4.68 10.63
C PHE A 51 -1.67 4.30 9.23
N ILE A 52 -2.53 5.13 8.61
CA ILE A 52 -3.04 4.91 7.25
C ILE A 52 -1.91 4.86 6.22
N ILE A 53 -0.92 5.76 6.30
CA ILE A 53 0.24 5.76 5.40
C ILE A 53 1.06 4.48 5.59
N CYS A 54 1.30 4.07 6.84
CA CYS A 54 2.07 2.88 7.18
C CYS A 54 1.39 1.59 6.71
N THR A 55 0.09 1.42 6.94
CA THR A 55 -0.66 0.24 6.51
C THR A 55 -0.76 0.16 5.00
N MET A 56 -1.02 1.28 4.32
CA MET A 56 -1.03 1.33 2.86
C MET A 56 0.35 1.04 2.25
N GLY A 57 1.41 1.64 2.79
CA GLY A 57 2.78 1.41 2.33
C GLY A 57 3.27 -0.02 2.56
N LEU A 58 2.92 -0.63 3.70
CA LEU A 58 3.18 -2.03 3.99
C LEU A 58 2.44 -2.94 3.00
N SER A 59 1.15 -2.68 2.80
CA SER A 59 0.31 -3.42 1.87
C SER A 59 0.91 -3.46 0.46
N VAL A 60 1.23 -2.29 -0.10
CA VAL A 60 1.85 -2.15 -1.43
C VAL A 60 3.23 -2.83 -1.50
N SER A 61 4.05 -2.70 -0.44
CA SER A 61 5.38 -3.32 -0.40
C SER A 61 5.29 -4.85 -0.42
N GLN A 62 4.33 -5.43 0.32
CA GLN A 62 4.07 -6.87 0.32
C GLN A 62 3.51 -7.33 -1.03
N LEU A 63 2.56 -6.59 -1.62
CA LEU A 63 2.03 -6.87 -2.96
C LEU A 63 3.12 -6.98 -4.01
N LEU A 64 4.06 -6.04 -4.02
CA LEU A 64 5.16 -6.06 -4.97
C LEU A 64 6.18 -7.17 -4.64
N GLY A 65 6.52 -7.35 -3.37
CA GLY A 65 7.57 -8.29 -2.93
C GLY A 65 7.16 -9.76 -3.06
N GLN A 66 5.91 -10.10 -2.77
CA GLN A 66 5.40 -11.47 -2.81
C GLN A 66 5.13 -11.95 -4.25
N ASN A 67 4.94 -11.04 -5.20
CA ASN A 67 4.55 -11.36 -6.58
C ASN A 67 5.69 -11.20 -7.60
N ILE A 68 6.94 -11.32 -7.15
CA ILE A 68 8.10 -11.28 -8.05
C ILE A 68 8.17 -12.63 -8.79
N MET A 69 7.95 -12.58 -10.11
CA MET A 69 8.00 -13.77 -10.99
C MET A 69 9.38 -14.47 -11.03
N GLU A 70 10.46 -13.76 -10.70
CA GLU A 70 11.83 -14.28 -10.72
C GLU A 70 12.51 -14.05 -9.36
N PRO A 71 12.33 -14.98 -8.40
CA PRO A 71 13.02 -14.90 -7.11
C PRO A 71 14.53 -14.97 -7.34
N SER A 72 15.26 -13.93 -6.95
CA SER A 72 16.73 -13.94 -6.89
C SER A 72 17.18 -14.05 -5.43
N GLU A 73 18.46 -14.35 -5.20
CA GLU A 73 19.03 -14.39 -3.83
C GLU A 73 18.79 -13.11 -3.03
N ARG A 74 18.53 -11.97 -3.71
CA ARG A 74 18.20 -10.70 -3.09
C ARG A 74 16.89 -10.15 -3.64
N VAL A 75 15.90 -9.99 -2.77
CA VAL A 75 14.63 -9.33 -3.14
C VAL A 75 14.92 -7.86 -3.50
N PRO A 76 14.61 -7.41 -4.73
CA PRO A 76 14.76 -6.00 -5.13
C PRO A 76 13.90 -5.08 -4.27
N SER A 77 14.25 -3.80 -4.20
CA SER A 77 13.41 -2.83 -3.50
C SER A 77 12.04 -2.67 -4.19
N PRO A 78 10.96 -2.32 -3.46
CA PRO A 78 9.65 -2.07 -4.07
C PRO A 78 9.70 -1.10 -5.26
N SER A 79 10.53 -0.06 -5.18
CA SER A 79 10.74 0.91 -6.27
C SER A 79 11.30 0.28 -7.53
N MET A 80 12.22 -0.68 -7.40
CA MET A 80 12.77 -1.40 -8.55
C MET A 80 11.72 -2.34 -9.16
N ILE A 81 10.97 -3.06 -8.34
CA ILE A 81 9.92 -3.98 -8.78
C ILE A 81 8.86 -3.20 -9.57
N PHE A 82 8.33 -2.12 -8.99
CA PHE A 82 7.30 -1.30 -9.63
C PHE A 82 7.80 -0.64 -10.92
N LYS A 83 9.05 -0.14 -10.93
CA LYS A 83 9.67 0.40 -12.15
C LYS A 83 9.75 -0.65 -13.27
N SER A 84 10.10 -1.89 -12.93
CA SER A 84 10.13 -3.00 -13.90
C SER A 84 8.74 -3.33 -14.44
N LEU A 85 7.71 -3.35 -13.58
CA LEU A 85 6.32 -3.54 -14.02
C LEU A 85 5.87 -2.42 -14.97
N ILE A 86 6.11 -1.15 -14.63
CA ILE A 86 5.78 -0.01 -15.50
C ILE A 86 6.45 -0.15 -16.87
N ASN A 87 7.74 -0.51 -16.89
CA ASN A 87 8.48 -0.66 -18.14
C ASN A 87 7.96 -1.85 -18.98
N LYS A 88 7.77 -3.02 -18.35
CA LYS A 88 7.32 -4.25 -19.01
C LYS A 88 5.95 -4.06 -19.64
N HIS A 89 5.03 -3.39 -18.94
CA HIS A 89 3.66 -3.19 -19.38
C HIS A 89 3.42 -1.84 -20.08
N LYS A 90 4.49 -1.06 -20.33
CA LYS A 90 4.43 0.26 -21.01
C LYS A 90 3.42 1.22 -20.38
N LEU A 91 3.36 1.26 -19.05
CA LEU A 91 2.50 2.17 -18.30
C LEU A 91 3.09 3.59 -18.29
N GLU A 92 2.28 4.56 -17.83
CA GLU A 92 2.67 5.97 -17.78
C GLU A 92 3.94 6.18 -16.94
N GLY A 93 4.89 6.95 -17.47
CA GLY A 93 6.18 7.19 -16.83
C GLY A 93 6.10 7.95 -15.50
N SER A 94 5.10 8.81 -15.33
CA SER A 94 4.89 9.63 -14.13
C SER A 94 4.65 8.78 -12.87
N LEU A 95 4.12 7.56 -13.03
CA LEU A 95 3.90 6.61 -11.94
C LEU A 95 5.20 6.27 -11.19
N LYS A 96 6.36 6.32 -11.87
CA LYS A 96 7.66 6.07 -11.23
C LYS A 96 8.02 7.14 -10.21
N GLU A 97 7.75 8.40 -10.54
CA GLU A 97 8.06 9.54 -9.68
C GLU A 97 7.09 9.62 -8.50
N GLN A 98 5.80 9.39 -8.77
CA GLN A 98 4.77 9.30 -7.73
C GLN A 98 5.06 8.15 -6.77
N PHE A 99 5.47 6.98 -7.28
CA PHE A 99 5.83 5.84 -6.43
C PHE A 99 7.06 6.11 -5.57
N ARG A 100 8.05 6.83 -6.10
CA ARG A 100 9.21 7.26 -5.30
C ARG A 100 8.80 8.17 -4.15
N GLU A 101 7.89 9.12 -4.39
CA GLU A 101 7.35 9.98 -3.31
C GLU A 101 6.58 9.14 -2.28
N PHE A 102 5.74 8.22 -2.75
CA PHE A 102 4.95 7.33 -1.90
C PHE A 102 5.81 6.48 -0.99
N ILE A 103 6.78 5.75 -1.55
CA ILE A 103 7.61 4.83 -0.76
C ILE A 103 8.52 5.58 0.21
N ASN A 104 9.02 6.76 -0.16
CA ASN A 104 9.83 7.59 0.73
C ASN A 104 8.98 8.10 1.91
N THR A 105 7.76 8.55 1.64
CA THR A 105 6.84 9.00 2.69
C THR A 105 6.49 7.85 3.64
N TYR A 106 6.22 6.67 3.09
CA TYR A 106 6.01 5.45 3.89
C TYR A 106 7.23 5.11 4.74
N ASP A 107 8.44 5.11 4.17
CA ASP A 107 9.68 4.80 4.88
C ASP A 107 9.89 5.75 6.08
N HIS A 108 9.66 7.05 5.86
CA HIS A 108 9.77 8.05 6.92
C HIS A 108 8.74 7.82 8.05
N CYS A 109 7.49 7.49 7.70
CA CYS A 109 6.43 7.20 8.68
C CYS A 109 6.70 5.90 9.45
N ARG A 110 7.10 4.84 8.75
CA ARG A 110 7.35 3.50 9.32
C ARG A 110 8.44 3.54 10.39
N HIS A 111 9.46 4.34 10.17
CA HIS A 111 10.58 4.49 11.10
C HIS A 111 10.33 5.57 12.15
N PHE A 112 9.14 6.18 12.22
CA PHE A 112 8.86 7.34 13.08
C PHE A 112 9.90 8.47 12.93
N GLY A 113 10.52 8.60 11.75
CA GLY A 113 11.63 9.53 11.54
C GLY A 113 12.92 9.20 12.32
N LEU A 114 13.03 8.02 12.92
CA LEU A 114 14.25 7.51 13.57
C LEU A 114 15.28 7.12 12.51
N THR A 115 16.05 8.10 12.07
CA THR A 115 17.39 7.88 11.52
C THR A 115 18.41 7.90 12.66
N ASN A 116 19.59 7.31 12.45
CA ASN A 116 20.68 7.29 13.44
C ASN A 116 21.09 8.69 13.94
N ASP A 117 20.70 9.75 13.22
CA ASP A 117 20.97 11.16 13.54
C ASP A 117 19.71 11.97 13.93
N GLY A 118 18.52 11.36 14.00
CA GLY A 118 17.26 12.02 14.35
C GLY A 118 16.75 13.06 13.34
N SER A 119 17.38 13.19 12.17
CA SER A 119 17.09 14.25 11.18
C SER A 119 15.71 14.14 10.51
N ARG A 120 15.07 12.96 10.54
CA ARG A 120 13.78 12.72 9.85
C ARG A 120 12.53 12.84 10.73
N HIS A 121 12.68 13.16 12.01
CA HIS A 121 11.54 13.37 12.92
C HIS A 121 10.61 14.50 12.44
N TRP A 122 11.18 15.53 11.82
CA TRP A 122 10.46 16.65 11.21
C TRP A 122 9.54 16.22 10.06
N GLU A 123 9.94 15.21 9.27
CA GLU A 123 9.16 14.80 8.10
C GLU A 123 7.89 14.04 8.47
N VAL A 124 7.90 13.33 9.61
CA VAL A 124 6.69 12.74 10.20
C VAL A 124 5.76 13.83 10.71
N SER A 125 6.29 14.86 11.38
CA SER A 125 5.46 16.00 11.84
C SER A 125 4.80 16.80 10.72
N GLN A 126 5.25 16.64 9.46
CA GLN A 126 4.63 17.23 8.27
C GLN A 126 3.53 16.37 7.64
N VAL A 127 3.13 15.26 8.26
CA VAL A 127 1.97 14.48 7.79
C VAL A 127 0.68 15.27 8.04
N THR A 128 0.05 15.68 6.94
CA THR A 128 -1.23 16.39 6.89
C THR A 128 -2.34 15.51 6.30
N LEU A 129 -3.61 15.91 6.47
CA LEU A 129 -4.74 15.22 5.83
C LEU A 129 -4.55 15.09 4.32
N GLU A 130 -4.09 16.17 3.66
CA GLU A 130 -3.89 16.19 2.22
C GLU A 130 -2.81 15.22 1.78
N LYS A 131 -1.69 15.17 2.53
CA LYS A 131 -0.62 14.21 2.27
C LYS A 131 -1.11 12.78 2.48
N THR A 132 -1.82 12.50 3.56
CA THR A 132 -2.42 11.18 3.82
C THR A 132 -3.39 10.78 2.71
N ARG A 133 -4.28 11.68 2.29
CA ARG A 133 -5.21 11.45 1.17
C ARG A 133 -4.47 11.11 -0.11
N LYS A 134 -3.43 11.87 -0.44
CA LYS A 134 -2.59 11.64 -1.63
C LYS A 134 -1.94 10.26 -1.59
N MET A 135 -1.33 9.90 -0.45
CA MET A 135 -0.68 8.60 -0.28
C MET A 135 -1.68 7.44 -0.33
N TYR A 136 -2.83 7.59 0.34
CA TYR A 136 -3.90 6.60 0.34
C TYR A 136 -4.41 6.33 -1.07
N LYS A 137 -4.81 7.38 -1.80
CA LYS A 137 -5.31 7.25 -3.19
C LYS A 137 -4.26 6.67 -4.13
N PHE A 138 -3.01 7.09 -3.99
CA PHE A 138 -1.94 6.54 -4.83
C PHE A 138 -1.66 5.07 -4.51
N GLY A 139 -1.71 4.66 -3.23
CA GLY A 139 -1.58 3.26 -2.84
C GLY A 139 -2.68 2.37 -3.43
N LEU A 140 -3.93 2.84 -3.43
CA LEU A 140 -5.05 2.18 -4.12
C LEU A 140 -4.81 2.06 -5.62
N LEU A 141 -4.35 3.13 -6.28
CA LEU A 141 -4.00 3.11 -7.70
C LEU A 141 -2.90 2.08 -8.01
N VAL A 142 -1.89 1.94 -7.14
CA VAL A 142 -0.85 0.91 -7.29
C VAL A 142 -1.47 -0.49 -7.20
N TRP A 143 -2.35 -0.73 -6.23
CA TRP A 143 -3.10 -1.98 -6.10
C TRP A 143 -3.87 -2.31 -7.37
N GLU A 144 -4.71 -1.39 -7.85
CA GLU A 144 -5.49 -1.55 -9.08
C GLU A 144 -4.59 -1.82 -10.29
N THR A 145 -3.47 -1.11 -10.40
CA THR A 145 -2.51 -1.27 -11.48
C THR A 145 -1.89 -2.66 -11.48
N VAL A 146 -1.40 -3.11 -10.32
CA VAL A 146 -0.70 -4.39 -10.17
C VAL A 146 -1.67 -5.56 -10.35
N ILE A 147 -2.83 -5.53 -9.69
CA ILE A 147 -3.87 -6.55 -9.85
C ILE A 147 -4.39 -6.57 -11.30
N GLY A 148 -4.57 -5.41 -11.93
CA GLY A 148 -4.96 -5.31 -13.33
C GLY A 148 -3.93 -5.88 -14.31
N ILE A 149 -2.65 -5.91 -13.93
CA ILE A 149 -1.60 -6.63 -14.67
C ILE A 149 -1.79 -8.14 -14.46
N PHE A 150 -1.84 -8.61 -13.21
CA PHE A 150 -1.90 -10.03 -12.89
C PHE A 150 -3.17 -10.72 -13.40
N ARG A 151 -4.32 -10.03 -13.40
CA ARG A 151 -5.58 -10.52 -14.01
C ARG A 151 -5.45 -10.89 -15.49
N LYS A 152 -4.54 -10.24 -16.22
CA LYS A 152 -4.32 -10.51 -17.64
C LYS A 152 -3.39 -11.69 -17.87
N GLU A 153 -2.73 -12.19 -16.82
CA GLU A 153 -1.81 -13.31 -16.94
C GLU A 153 -2.59 -14.64 -17.03
N PRO A 154 -2.25 -15.52 -18.00
CA PRO A 154 -2.93 -16.80 -18.15
C PRO A 154 -2.86 -17.65 -16.88
N GLY A 155 -4.00 -18.11 -16.39
CA GLY A 155 -4.09 -18.95 -15.19
C GLY A 155 -4.05 -18.16 -13.87
N SER A 156 -4.33 -16.86 -13.89
CA SER A 156 -4.59 -16.08 -12.69
C SER A 156 -5.95 -16.43 -12.08
N GLU A 157 -6.01 -16.59 -10.76
CA GLU A 157 -7.23 -16.83 -9.97
C GLU A 157 -7.66 -15.50 -9.29
N LEU A 158 -7.88 -14.44 -10.08
CA LEU A 158 -8.14 -13.06 -9.60
C LEU A 158 -9.55 -12.54 -9.92
N ASP A 159 -10.41 -13.41 -10.47
CA ASP A 159 -11.76 -13.05 -10.92
C ASP A 159 -12.69 -12.67 -9.76
N ASP A 160 -12.50 -13.32 -8.60
CA ASP A 160 -13.33 -13.10 -7.40
C ASP A 160 -12.82 -12.00 -6.46
N LEU A 161 -11.63 -11.41 -6.72
CA LEU A 161 -11.07 -10.37 -5.84
C LEU A 161 -11.81 -9.04 -6.00
N ASP A 162 -12.62 -8.66 -5.02
CA ASP A 162 -13.24 -7.33 -4.98
C ASP A 162 -12.42 -6.37 -4.11
N LEU A 163 -11.65 -5.49 -4.76
CA LEU A 163 -10.89 -4.44 -4.07
C LEU A 163 -11.79 -3.38 -3.43
N GLU A 164 -13.00 -3.15 -3.95
CA GLU A 164 -13.93 -2.17 -3.40
C GLU A 164 -14.56 -2.69 -2.11
N GLY A 165 -14.98 -3.96 -2.10
CA GLY A 165 -15.64 -4.63 -0.98
C GLY A 165 -14.75 -5.12 0.16
N ILE A 166 -13.42 -5.12 0.02
CA ILE A 166 -12.49 -5.77 0.96
C ILE A 166 -12.61 -5.33 2.44
N GLU A 167 -13.09 -4.11 2.70
CA GLU A 167 -13.35 -3.62 4.06
C GLU A 167 -14.54 -4.30 4.76
N ASN A 168 -15.37 -5.02 4.00
CA ASN A 168 -16.58 -5.70 4.47
C ASN A 168 -16.41 -7.23 4.61
N GLU A 169 -15.26 -7.78 4.25
CA GLU A 169 -14.97 -9.21 4.41
C GLU A 169 -14.57 -9.49 5.88
N ILE A 170 -15.46 -10.17 6.61
CA ILE A 170 -15.30 -10.65 8.00
C ILE A 170 -15.50 -12.16 8.02
#